data_AF-A0A8P4K459-F1
#
_entry.id   AF-A0A8P4K459-F1
#
_cell.length_a   1.000
_cell.length_b   1.000
_cell.length_c   1.000
_cell.angle_alpha   90.00
_cell.angle_beta   90.00
_cell.angle_gamma   90.00
#
_symmetry.space_group_name_H-M   'P 1'
#
loop_
_entity.id
_entity.type
_entity.pdbx_description
1 polymer ?
#
loop_
_entity_poly.entity_id
_entity_poly.type
_entity_poly.pdbx_seq_one_letter_code
_entity_poly.pdbx_strand_id
1 'polypeptide(L)'
;MLHKITNLTVRDVRFPTSLEQHGSDAMHTDPDYSAAYVVIDTDCGLKGFGLTFTLGKGTEIVVCAVEALAGLVVGKSLQEIVSDFRGFYRLLTSDSQMRWLGPEKGVTHLATAAVLNAVWDLWARAEGKPLWKLLVDMDPKQIVSCIDFRYITDVLTEDEALVFITCVDCFFRPPEDQMLREGYPAYTTSCAWLGYSDQQLKQLCTDALKSGWTKFKVKVGADLEDDIRRCRLIRQMIGANNTLMIDANQRWDVAEAISWVSRLAEFKPLWIEEPTSPDDILGHAAISKALAPLGIGVATGEQVRA
;
A
#
# COMPACT_ATOMS: atom_id res chain seq x y z
N MET A 1 -26.68 14.87 -9.89
CA MET A 1 -27.24 13.98 -10.93
C MET A 1 -27.13 12.55 -10.40
N LEU A 2 -28.17 11.73 -10.53
CA LEU A 2 -28.16 10.35 -10.02
C LEU A 2 -27.40 9.47 -11.02
N HIS A 3 -26.07 9.33 -10.85
CA HIS A 3 -25.28 8.39 -11.63
C HIS A 3 -25.58 6.97 -11.14
N LYS A 4 -26.54 6.28 -11.76
CA LYS A 4 -26.97 4.96 -11.30
C LYS A 4 -25.99 3.91 -11.78
N ILE A 5 -25.46 3.11 -10.86
CA ILE A 5 -24.60 1.96 -11.17
C ILE A 5 -25.45 0.90 -11.84
N THR A 6 -25.15 0.61 -13.10
CA THR A 6 -25.87 -0.38 -13.92
C THR A 6 -25.18 -1.72 -13.95
N ASN A 7 -23.85 -1.74 -13.74
CA ASN A 7 -23.06 -2.95 -13.79
C ASN A 7 -21.77 -2.82 -12.97
N LEU A 8 -21.28 -3.96 -12.49
CA LEU A 8 -19.94 -4.10 -11.90
C LEU A 8 -19.30 -5.33 -12.54
N THR A 9 -18.17 -5.13 -13.20
CA THR A 9 -17.38 -6.21 -13.78
C THR A 9 -16.03 -6.31 -13.09
N VAL A 10 -15.49 -7.51 -13.02
CA VAL A 10 -14.15 -7.76 -12.51
C VAL A 10 -13.39 -8.65 -13.49
N ARG A 11 -12.09 -8.38 -13.67
CA ARG A 11 -11.21 -9.15 -14.54
C ARG A 11 -10.00 -9.64 -13.78
N ASP A 12 -9.64 -10.90 -13.99
CA ASP A 12 -8.35 -11.46 -13.60
C ASP A 12 -7.29 -11.01 -14.62
N VAL A 13 -6.37 -10.14 -14.19
CA VAL A 13 -5.28 -9.63 -15.04
C VAL A 13 -3.96 -10.02 -14.40
N ARG A 14 -3.09 -10.71 -15.14
CA ARG A 14 -1.79 -11.17 -14.65
C ARG A 14 -0.67 -10.76 -15.61
N PHE A 15 0.42 -10.27 -15.05
CA PHE A 15 1.61 -9.88 -15.77
C PHE A 15 2.75 -10.86 -15.45
N PRO A 16 3.48 -11.36 -16.46
CA PRO A 16 4.50 -12.40 -16.26
C PRO A 16 5.82 -11.82 -15.73
N THR A 17 5.77 -11.13 -14.58
CA THR A 17 6.93 -10.47 -13.97
C THR A 17 7.99 -11.45 -13.45
N SER A 18 7.58 -12.68 -13.16
CA SER A 18 8.49 -13.76 -12.74
C SER A 18 9.53 -14.12 -13.81
N LEU A 19 9.24 -13.92 -15.10
CA LEU A 19 10.16 -14.21 -16.20
C LEU A 19 11.48 -13.42 -16.09
N GLU A 20 11.41 -12.20 -15.57
CA GLU A 20 12.55 -11.32 -15.37
C GLU A 20 12.87 -11.09 -13.87
N GLN A 21 12.25 -11.86 -12.98
CA GLN A 21 12.43 -11.80 -11.52
C GLN A 21 12.07 -10.42 -10.92
N HIS A 22 11.21 -9.64 -11.60
CA HIS A 22 10.75 -8.35 -11.09
C HIS A 22 9.87 -8.57 -9.86
N GLY A 23 10.15 -7.82 -8.79
CA GLY A 23 9.42 -7.93 -7.53
C GLY A 23 9.86 -9.08 -6.62
N SER A 24 10.84 -9.90 -7.05
CA SER A 24 11.34 -11.01 -6.23
C SER A 24 11.95 -10.53 -4.91
N ASP A 25 11.62 -11.23 -3.82
CA ASP A 25 12.12 -10.99 -2.46
C ASP A 25 12.36 -12.31 -1.70
N ALA A 26 12.68 -12.22 -0.40
CA ALA A 26 13.04 -13.39 0.42
C ALA A 26 11.85 -14.32 0.76
N MET A 27 10.62 -13.84 0.58
CA MET A 27 9.39 -14.59 0.79
C MET A 27 8.72 -14.97 -0.54
N HIS A 28 8.68 -14.02 -1.48
CA HIS A 28 8.03 -14.15 -2.78
C HIS A 28 9.10 -14.21 -3.89
N THR A 29 9.52 -15.42 -4.24
CA THR A 29 10.67 -15.62 -5.15
C THR A 29 10.33 -15.40 -6.62
N ASP A 30 9.10 -15.68 -7.04
CA ASP A 30 8.65 -15.69 -8.43
C ASP A 30 7.25 -15.04 -8.61
N PRO A 31 7.07 -13.78 -8.16
CA PRO A 31 5.76 -13.14 -8.23
C PRO A 31 5.35 -12.83 -9.67
N ASP A 32 4.10 -13.13 -10.01
CA ASP A 32 3.43 -12.62 -11.20
C ASP A 32 2.45 -11.53 -10.78
N TYR A 33 2.87 -10.27 -10.92
CA TYR A 33 2.08 -9.12 -10.53
C TYR A 33 0.70 -9.21 -11.19
N SER A 34 -0.34 -9.18 -10.36
CA SER A 34 -1.70 -9.47 -10.79
C SER A 34 -2.69 -8.53 -10.13
N ALA A 35 -3.83 -8.34 -10.78
CA ALA A 35 -4.88 -7.46 -10.35
C ALA A 35 -6.25 -8.12 -10.52
N ALA A 36 -7.06 -8.11 -9.46
CA ALA A 36 -8.51 -8.23 -9.60
C ALA A 36 -9.05 -6.83 -9.97
N TYR A 37 -9.23 -6.60 -11.26
CA TYR A 37 -9.49 -5.28 -11.83
C TYR A 37 -10.99 -5.04 -11.98
N VAL A 38 -11.52 -4.07 -11.24
CA VAL A 38 -12.95 -3.74 -11.13
C VAL A 38 -13.31 -2.55 -12.00
N VAL A 39 -14.41 -2.67 -12.74
CA VAL A 39 -15.04 -1.57 -13.48
C VAL A 39 -16.50 -1.46 -13.07
N ILE A 40 -16.87 -0.27 -12.61
CA ILE A 40 -18.25 0.14 -12.34
C ILE A 40 -18.75 0.94 -13.53
N ASP A 41 -19.84 0.49 -14.15
CA ASP A 41 -20.53 1.23 -15.22
C ASP A 41 -21.75 1.96 -14.66
N THR A 42 -22.03 3.16 -15.19
CA THR A 42 -23.24 3.93 -14.86
C THR A 42 -24.15 4.14 -16.07
N ASP A 43 -25.40 4.51 -15.81
CA ASP A 43 -26.43 4.79 -16.82
C ASP A 43 -26.13 6.01 -17.70
N CYS A 44 -25.30 6.93 -17.24
CA CYS A 44 -24.87 8.11 -18.00
C CYS A 44 -23.52 7.93 -18.71
N GLY A 45 -22.96 6.71 -18.72
CA GLY A 45 -21.69 6.39 -19.38
C GLY A 45 -20.42 6.73 -18.58
N LEU A 46 -20.55 7.32 -17.39
CA LEU A 46 -19.43 7.54 -16.47
C LEU A 46 -19.01 6.20 -15.86
N LYS A 47 -17.71 6.01 -15.62
CA LYS A 47 -17.17 4.74 -15.12
C LYS A 47 -16.24 4.96 -13.94
N GLY A 48 -16.24 4.01 -13.01
CA GLY A 48 -15.28 3.93 -11.90
C GLY A 48 -14.35 2.74 -12.09
N PHE A 49 -13.08 2.92 -11.79
CA PHE A 49 -12.04 1.91 -11.94
C PHE A 49 -11.32 1.68 -10.62
N GLY A 50 -11.20 0.42 -10.22
CA GLY A 50 -10.50 0.02 -9.01
C GLY A 50 -9.75 -1.27 -9.22
N LEU A 51 -8.80 -1.55 -8.34
CA LEU A 51 -8.11 -2.82 -8.33
C LEU A 51 -7.66 -3.14 -6.91
N THR A 52 -7.37 -4.41 -6.71
CA THR A 52 -6.50 -4.85 -5.63
C THR A 52 -5.39 -5.71 -6.21
N PHE A 53 -4.23 -5.67 -5.58
CA PHE A 53 -3.00 -6.28 -6.06
C PHE A 53 -2.78 -7.66 -5.44
N THR A 54 -2.25 -8.58 -6.24
CA THR A 54 -1.87 -9.94 -5.83
C THR A 54 -0.64 -10.40 -6.64
N LEU A 55 -0.08 -11.56 -6.30
CA LEU A 55 1.17 -12.08 -6.90
C LEU A 55 0.96 -13.31 -7.80
N GLY A 56 -0.22 -13.45 -8.43
CA GLY A 56 -0.48 -14.51 -9.42
C GLY A 56 -1.58 -15.45 -8.97
N LYS A 57 -1.22 -16.62 -8.45
CA LYS A 57 -2.20 -17.60 -7.92
C LYS A 57 -3.02 -16.98 -6.78
N GLY A 58 -4.33 -17.24 -6.76
CA GLY A 58 -5.25 -16.65 -5.79
C GLY A 58 -5.95 -15.38 -6.29
N THR A 59 -5.50 -14.75 -7.38
CA THR A 59 -6.20 -13.62 -8.01
C THR A 59 -7.65 -14.00 -8.33
N GLU A 60 -7.85 -15.20 -8.85
CA GLU A 60 -9.16 -15.75 -9.21
C GLU A 60 -10.12 -15.85 -8.01
N ILE A 61 -9.58 -16.05 -6.81
CA ILE A 61 -10.36 -16.13 -5.56
C ILE A 61 -10.84 -14.72 -5.17
N VAL A 62 -9.98 -13.71 -5.34
CA VAL A 62 -10.35 -12.31 -5.11
C VAL A 62 -11.39 -11.83 -6.13
N VAL A 63 -11.25 -12.24 -7.40
CA VAL A 63 -12.25 -11.98 -8.45
C VAL A 63 -13.61 -12.55 -8.04
N CYS A 64 -13.66 -13.81 -7.60
CA CYS A 64 -14.89 -14.44 -7.11
C CYS A 64 -15.50 -13.67 -5.91
N ALA A 65 -14.66 -13.20 -4.98
CA ALA A 65 -15.13 -12.39 -3.86
C ALA A 65 -15.69 -11.02 -4.30
N VAL A 66 -15.12 -10.38 -5.34
CA VAL A 66 -15.69 -9.16 -5.92
C VAL A 66 -17.05 -9.44 -6.57
N GLU A 67 -17.19 -10.53 -7.31
CA GLU A 67 -18.47 -10.92 -7.92
C GLU A 67 -19.56 -11.12 -6.85
N ALA A 68 -19.21 -11.72 -5.71
CA ALA A 68 -20.12 -11.87 -4.58
C ALA A 68 -20.59 -10.52 -3.99
N LEU A 69 -19.75 -9.48 -4.04
CA LEU A 69 -20.10 -8.13 -3.60
C LEU A 69 -20.92 -7.33 -4.62
N ALA A 70 -20.94 -7.74 -5.90
CA ALA A 70 -21.55 -6.96 -6.98
C ALA A 70 -23.04 -6.64 -6.73
N GLY A 71 -23.79 -7.59 -6.16
CA GLY A 71 -25.21 -7.42 -5.83
C GLY A 71 -25.49 -6.34 -4.77
N LEU A 72 -24.50 -5.97 -3.96
CA LEU A 72 -24.61 -4.89 -2.98
C LEU A 72 -24.36 -3.50 -3.60
N VAL A 73 -23.80 -3.45 -4.81
CA VAL A 73 -23.35 -2.22 -5.47
C VAL A 73 -24.26 -1.86 -6.65
N VAL A 74 -24.60 -2.84 -7.49
CA VAL A 74 -25.44 -2.63 -8.67
C VAL A 74 -26.84 -2.13 -8.28
N GLY A 75 -27.33 -1.11 -8.98
CA GLY A 75 -28.62 -0.49 -8.73
C GLY A 75 -28.59 0.72 -7.81
N LYS A 76 -27.52 0.93 -7.03
CA LYS A 76 -27.31 2.15 -6.25
C LYS A 76 -26.89 3.31 -7.15
N SER A 77 -27.21 4.52 -6.74
CA SER A 77 -26.63 5.73 -7.35
C SER A 77 -25.38 6.19 -6.59
N LEU A 78 -24.47 6.86 -7.30
CA LEU A 78 -23.32 7.50 -6.67
C LEU A 78 -23.76 8.46 -5.54
N GLN A 79 -24.85 9.21 -5.73
CA GLN A 79 -25.34 10.15 -4.73
C GLN A 79 -25.79 9.45 -3.44
N GLU A 80 -26.45 8.29 -3.53
CA GLU A 80 -26.84 7.50 -2.35
C GLU A 80 -25.60 7.05 -1.58
N ILE A 81 -24.55 6.62 -2.30
CA ILE A 81 -23.30 6.15 -1.69
C ILE A 81 -22.56 7.31 -1.01
N VAL A 82 -22.34 8.42 -1.72
CA VAL A 82 -21.56 9.55 -1.17
C VAL A 82 -22.29 10.30 -0.05
N SER A 83 -23.63 10.22 0.02
CA SER A 83 -24.39 10.79 1.14
C SER A 83 -24.25 10.00 2.45
N ASP A 84 -23.87 8.72 2.38
CA ASP A 84 -23.61 7.87 3.54
C ASP A 84 -22.48 6.87 3.21
N PHE A 85 -21.29 7.42 2.98
CA PHE A 85 -20.16 6.62 2.51
C PHE A 85 -19.71 5.60 3.57
N ARG A 86 -19.77 5.97 4.86
CA ARG A 86 -19.54 5.07 5.99
C ARG A 86 -20.58 3.94 6.03
N GLY A 87 -21.86 4.24 5.80
CA GLY A 87 -22.90 3.22 5.69
C GLY A 87 -22.67 2.28 4.50
N PHE A 88 -22.21 2.80 3.36
CA PHE A 88 -21.83 1.97 2.21
C PHE A 88 -20.61 1.10 2.49
N TYR A 89 -19.59 1.62 3.17
CA TYR A 89 -18.47 0.82 3.67
C TYR A 89 -18.96 -0.33 4.56
N ARG A 90 -19.82 -0.02 5.53
CA ARG A 90 -20.41 -1.01 6.43
C ARG A 90 -21.27 -2.04 5.70
N LEU A 91 -21.99 -1.64 4.66
CA LEU A 91 -22.76 -2.55 3.82
C LEU A 91 -21.85 -3.63 3.20
N LEU A 92 -20.65 -3.25 2.75
CA LEU A 92 -19.68 -4.17 2.16
C LEU A 92 -18.93 -5.03 3.20
N THR A 93 -18.73 -4.53 4.42
CA THR A 93 -17.88 -5.17 5.44
C THR A 93 -18.63 -5.83 6.60
N SER A 94 -19.95 -5.61 6.71
CA SER A 94 -20.75 -6.05 7.86
C SER A 94 -21.87 -7.03 7.48
N ASP A 95 -21.94 -7.50 6.24
CA ASP A 95 -22.73 -8.70 5.93
C ASP A 95 -22.25 -9.86 6.80
N SER A 96 -23.14 -10.46 7.58
CA SER A 96 -22.76 -11.42 8.62
C SER A 96 -22.03 -12.67 8.08
N GLN A 97 -22.40 -13.14 6.90
CA GLN A 97 -21.82 -14.34 6.30
C GLN A 97 -20.45 -14.02 5.67
N MET A 98 -20.37 -12.92 4.92
CA MET A 98 -19.12 -12.47 4.32
C MET A 98 -18.11 -12.04 5.39
N ARG A 99 -18.58 -11.41 6.47
CA ARG A 99 -17.75 -11.00 7.60
C ARG A 99 -17.09 -12.20 8.29
N TRP A 100 -17.74 -13.35 8.33
CA TRP A 100 -17.17 -14.59 8.90
C TRP A 100 -15.93 -15.09 8.15
N LEU A 101 -15.79 -14.74 6.86
CA LEU A 101 -14.65 -15.12 6.03
C LEU A 101 -13.42 -14.22 6.23
N GLY A 102 -13.57 -13.08 6.93
CA GLY A 102 -12.49 -12.17 7.31
C GLY A 102 -12.32 -12.16 8.82
N PRO A 103 -12.94 -11.22 9.55
CA PRO A 103 -13.48 -9.92 9.12
C PRO A 103 -12.36 -8.93 8.78
N GLU A 104 -12.61 -8.02 7.83
CA GLU A 104 -11.73 -6.88 7.51
C GLU A 104 -10.26 -7.30 7.21
N LYS A 105 -10.08 -8.51 6.67
CA LYS A 105 -8.77 -9.07 6.29
C LYS A 105 -8.87 -10.04 5.13
N GLY A 106 -7.73 -10.30 4.49
CA GLY A 106 -7.59 -11.31 3.45
C GLY A 106 -8.46 -11.04 2.22
N VAL A 107 -8.86 -12.12 1.55
CA VAL A 107 -9.54 -12.08 0.24
C VAL A 107 -10.78 -11.19 0.22
N THR A 108 -11.66 -11.30 1.23
CA THR A 108 -12.90 -10.52 1.25
C THR A 108 -12.62 -9.03 1.38
N HIS A 109 -11.62 -8.63 2.18
CA HIS A 109 -11.27 -7.22 2.31
C HIS A 109 -10.48 -6.68 1.13
N LEU A 110 -9.64 -7.50 0.49
CA LEU A 110 -9.02 -7.15 -0.80
C LEU A 110 -10.09 -6.88 -1.88
N ALA A 111 -11.13 -7.70 -1.95
CA ALA A 111 -12.27 -7.48 -2.85
C ALA A 111 -13.03 -6.18 -2.50
N THR A 112 -13.32 -5.96 -1.22
CA THR A 112 -13.94 -4.71 -0.75
C THR A 112 -13.11 -3.48 -1.14
N ALA A 113 -11.78 -3.53 -0.98
CA ALA A 113 -10.89 -2.43 -1.35
C ALA A 113 -10.95 -2.11 -2.86
N ALA A 114 -10.96 -3.13 -3.73
CA ALA A 114 -11.06 -2.92 -5.16
C ALA A 114 -12.38 -2.22 -5.56
N VAL A 115 -13.49 -2.61 -4.93
CA VAL A 115 -14.81 -2.00 -5.14
C VAL A 115 -14.87 -0.57 -4.59
N LEU A 116 -14.43 -0.35 -3.35
CA LEU A 116 -14.43 0.98 -2.73
C LEU A 116 -13.56 1.98 -3.50
N ASN A 117 -12.38 1.55 -3.96
CA ASN A 117 -11.51 2.41 -4.75
C ASN A 117 -12.12 2.72 -6.13
N ALA A 118 -12.87 1.78 -6.73
CA ALA A 118 -13.63 2.06 -7.95
C ALA A 118 -14.72 3.11 -7.73
N VAL A 119 -15.36 3.12 -6.56
CA VAL A 119 -16.35 4.14 -6.19
C VAL A 119 -15.68 5.50 -5.95
N TRP A 120 -14.52 5.54 -5.28
CA TRP A 120 -13.74 6.78 -5.12
C TRP A 120 -13.29 7.36 -6.46
N ASP A 121 -12.81 6.53 -7.39
CA ASP A 121 -12.49 6.95 -8.76
C ASP A 121 -13.74 7.45 -9.51
N LEU A 122 -14.88 6.76 -9.39
CA LEU A 122 -16.15 7.22 -9.95
C LEU A 122 -16.54 8.60 -9.41
N TRP A 123 -16.40 8.82 -8.11
CA TRP A 123 -16.70 10.10 -7.46
C TRP A 123 -15.79 11.22 -7.97
N ALA A 124 -14.48 10.99 -7.99
CA ALA A 124 -13.52 11.96 -8.48
C ALA A 124 -13.79 12.35 -9.94
N ARG A 125 -14.13 11.38 -10.78
CA ARG A 125 -14.52 11.62 -12.18
C ARG A 125 -15.82 12.38 -12.34
N ALA A 126 -16.82 12.09 -11.51
CA ALA A 126 -18.10 12.82 -11.53
C ALA A 126 -17.89 14.31 -11.18
N GLU A 127 -16.94 14.60 -10.30
CA GLU A 127 -16.54 15.97 -9.92
C GLU A 127 -15.52 16.60 -10.88
N GLY A 128 -15.02 15.86 -11.87
CA GLY A 128 -14.00 16.33 -12.81
C GLY A 128 -12.64 16.63 -12.16
N LYS A 129 -12.30 15.92 -11.06
CA LYS A 129 -11.08 16.13 -10.27
C LYS A 129 -10.21 14.87 -10.23
N PRO A 130 -8.87 14.99 -10.13
CA PRO A 130 -8.06 13.89 -9.63
C PRO A 130 -8.42 13.61 -8.17
N LEU A 131 -8.34 12.33 -7.74
CA LEU A 131 -8.82 11.91 -6.41
C LEU A 131 -8.17 12.71 -5.25
N TRP A 132 -6.87 13.01 -5.33
CA TRP A 132 -6.21 13.81 -4.29
C TRP A 132 -6.85 15.21 -4.16
N LYS A 133 -7.24 15.83 -5.28
CA LYS A 133 -7.88 17.16 -5.28
C LYS A 133 -9.31 17.09 -4.76
N LEU A 134 -10.03 16.02 -5.07
CA LEU A 134 -11.34 15.75 -4.47
C LEU A 134 -11.23 15.77 -2.94
N LEU A 135 -10.28 15.02 -2.37
CA LEU A 135 -10.07 14.96 -0.91
C LEU A 135 -9.60 16.29 -0.33
N VAL A 136 -8.69 16.98 -1.01
CA VAL A 136 -8.15 18.28 -0.58
C VAL A 136 -9.22 19.37 -0.52
N ASP A 137 -10.20 19.34 -1.42
CA ASP A 137 -11.30 20.31 -1.51
C ASP A 137 -12.52 19.92 -0.69
N MET A 138 -12.56 18.69 -0.18
CA MET A 138 -13.71 18.16 0.54
C MET A 138 -13.84 18.86 1.89
N ASP A 139 -15.07 19.16 2.31
CA ASP A 139 -15.32 19.68 3.66
C ASP A 139 -14.77 18.67 4.69
N PRO A 140 -13.99 19.11 5.70
CA PRO A 140 -13.40 18.22 6.70
C PRO A 140 -14.41 17.28 7.37
N LYS A 141 -15.65 17.74 7.62
CA LYS A 141 -16.69 16.89 8.20
C LYS A 141 -17.14 15.80 7.24
N GLN A 142 -17.14 16.09 5.93
CA GLN A 142 -17.44 15.10 4.91
C GLN A 142 -16.31 14.07 4.77
N ILE A 143 -15.04 14.47 4.92
CA ILE A 143 -13.93 13.50 4.95
C ILE A 143 -14.09 12.55 6.15
N VAL A 144 -14.33 13.11 7.33
CA VAL A 144 -14.52 12.35 8.57
C VAL A 144 -15.77 11.45 8.48
N SER A 145 -16.85 11.90 7.83
CA SER A 145 -18.06 11.09 7.66
C SER A 145 -17.86 9.87 6.75
N CYS A 146 -16.79 9.79 5.96
CA CYS A 146 -16.45 8.62 5.16
C CYS A 146 -15.74 7.51 5.95
N ILE A 147 -15.20 7.80 7.15
CA ILE A 147 -14.40 6.86 7.95
C ILE A 147 -15.31 6.06 8.88
N ASP A 148 -15.14 4.73 8.96
CA ASP A 148 -15.78 3.92 10.01
C ASP A 148 -14.92 3.88 11.27
N PHE A 149 -15.35 4.55 12.34
CA PHE A 149 -14.63 4.60 13.62
C PHE A 149 -14.82 3.37 14.51
N ARG A 150 -15.54 2.34 14.04
CA ARG A 150 -15.72 1.10 14.79
C ARG A 150 -14.35 0.48 15.11
N TYR A 151 -14.09 0.22 16.38
CA TYR A 151 -12.85 -0.38 16.93
C TYR A 151 -11.61 0.52 17.01
N ILE A 152 -11.71 1.84 16.72
CA ILE A 152 -10.55 2.75 16.83
C ILE A 152 -10.75 3.91 17.82
N THR A 153 -11.94 4.07 18.40
CA THR A 153 -12.29 5.22 19.27
C THR A 153 -11.54 5.30 20.59
N ASP A 154 -10.90 4.22 21.03
CA ASP A 154 -10.01 4.20 22.18
C ASP A 154 -8.63 4.83 21.87
N VAL A 155 -8.31 5.03 20.59
CA VAL A 155 -7.08 5.66 20.11
C VAL A 155 -7.36 7.00 19.39
N LEU A 156 -8.42 7.04 18.58
CA LEU A 156 -8.81 8.20 17.78
C LEU A 156 -10.34 8.26 17.65
N THR A 157 -10.94 9.25 18.29
CA THR A 157 -12.37 9.55 18.17
C THR A 157 -12.69 10.35 16.91
N GLU A 158 -13.98 10.39 16.55
CA GLU A 158 -14.47 11.17 15.40
C GLU A 158 -14.22 12.68 15.59
N ASP A 159 -14.41 13.20 16.80
CA ASP A 159 -14.16 14.60 17.14
C ASP A 159 -12.65 14.93 17.07
N GLU A 160 -11.79 14.05 17.59
CA GLU A 160 -10.34 14.22 17.48
C GLU A 160 -9.87 14.18 16.03
N ALA A 161 -10.40 13.28 15.20
CA ALA A 161 -10.09 13.22 13.77
C ALA A 161 -10.49 14.51 13.05
N LEU A 162 -11.66 15.08 13.38
CA LEU A 162 -12.10 16.36 12.84
C LEU A 162 -11.18 17.50 13.29
N VAL A 163 -10.78 17.53 14.56
CA VAL A 163 -9.80 18.50 15.07
C VAL A 163 -8.48 18.35 14.32
N PHE A 164 -7.97 17.14 14.08
CA PHE A 164 -6.75 16.96 13.31
C PHE A 164 -6.86 17.51 11.89
N ILE A 165 -7.92 17.16 11.14
CA ILE A 165 -8.05 17.60 9.75
C ILE A 165 -8.26 19.11 9.64
N THR A 166 -8.93 19.73 10.62
CA THR A 166 -9.19 21.19 10.63
C THR A 166 -8.03 22.01 11.18
N CYS A 167 -7.29 21.49 12.18
CA CYS A 167 -6.18 22.20 12.82
C CYS A 167 -4.83 21.95 12.14
N VAL A 168 -4.73 21.09 11.13
CA VAL A 168 -3.52 20.94 10.29
C VAL A 168 -3.27 22.18 9.41
N ASP A 169 -4.14 23.18 9.46
CA ASP A 169 -3.89 24.51 8.91
C ASP A 169 -2.67 25.16 9.57
N CYS A 170 -1.57 25.21 8.78
CA CYS A 170 -0.44 26.15 8.75
C CYS A 170 1.00 25.61 8.90
N PHE A 171 1.24 24.36 9.34
CA PHE A 171 2.63 23.87 9.52
C PHE A 171 3.08 22.69 8.64
N PHE A 172 2.17 21.84 8.16
CA PHE A 172 2.55 20.57 7.49
C PHE A 172 2.04 20.39 6.06
N ARG A 173 1.16 21.29 5.58
CA ARG A 173 0.64 21.21 4.22
C ARG A 173 1.49 22.09 3.31
N PRO A 174 2.32 21.53 2.41
CA PRO A 174 2.92 22.34 1.35
C PRO A 174 1.77 22.97 0.55
N PRO A 175 1.87 24.26 0.17
CA PRO A 175 0.88 24.88 -0.69
C PRO A 175 0.63 24.02 -1.92
N GLU A 176 -0.61 23.93 -2.39
CA GLU A 176 -0.96 23.12 -3.57
C GLU A 176 -0.09 23.51 -4.78
N ASP A 177 0.16 24.80 -4.97
CA ASP A 177 1.05 25.31 -6.01
C ASP A 177 2.49 24.78 -5.90
N GLN A 178 2.98 24.52 -4.69
CA GLN A 178 4.28 23.88 -4.49
C GLN A 178 4.21 22.43 -4.95
N MET A 179 3.19 21.68 -4.54
CA MET A 179 3.00 20.27 -4.95
C MET A 179 2.89 20.14 -6.47
N LEU A 180 2.19 21.05 -7.14
CA LEU A 180 2.06 21.07 -8.60
C LEU A 180 3.38 21.36 -9.32
N ARG A 181 4.27 22.17 -8.73
CA ARG A 181 5.58 22.50 -9.32
C ARG A 181 6.66 21.45 -9.03
N GLU A 182 6.70 20.94 -7.80
CA GLU A 182 7.82 20.16 -7.28
C GLU A 182 7.49 18.66 -7.19
N GLY A 183 6.21 18.29 -7.19
CA GLY A 183 5.76 16.92 -6.95
C GLY A 183 5.96 16.48 -5.50
N TYR A 184 5.85 15.17 -5.27
CA TYR A 184 6.06 14.55 -3.96
C TYR A 184 7.36 13.71 -3.97
N PRO A 185 8.28 13.89 -3.00
CA PRO A 185 9.50 13.10 -2.94
C PRO A 185 9.23 11.60 -2.84
N ALA A 186 9.85 10.81 -3.72
CA ALA A 186 9.70 9.36 -3.76
C ALA A 186 11.00 8.62 -3.40
N TYR A 187 10.91 7.30 -3.27
CA TYR A 187 12.06 6.39 -3.24
C TYR A 187 11.86 5.25 -4.26
N THR A 188 12.93 4.53 -4.60
CA THR A 188 12.87 3.40 -5.55
C THR A 188 13.31 2.08 -4.92
N THR A 189 12.57 1.01 -5.22
CA THR A 189 12.92 -0.39 -4.87
C THR A 189 13.38 -1.17 -6.12
N SER A 190 13.18 -0.61 -7.31
CA SER A 190 13.34 -1.32 -8.59
C SER A 190 14.78 -1.70 -8.94
N CYS A 191 15.77 -1.24 -8.16
CA CYS A 191 17.17 -1.52 -8.42
C CYS A 191 17.66 -2.83 -7.81
N ALA A 192 16.93 -3.39 -6.83
CA ALA A 192 17.51 -4.38 -5.92
C ALA A 192 16.53 -5.46 -5.47
N TRP A 193 15.73 -5.98 -6.41
CA TRP A 193 15.03 -7.25 -6.22
C TRP A 193 16.03 -8.38 -6.00
N LEU A 194 15.62 -9.41 -5.27
CA LEU A 194 16.53 -10.44 -4.78
C LEU A 194 17.07 -11.33 -5.91
N GLY A 195 16.25 -11.62 -6.92
CA GLY A 195 16.62 -12.42 -8.09
C GLY A 195 17.53 -11.72 -9.10
N TYR A 196 17.90 -10.45 -8.88
CA TYR A 196 18.79 -9.72 -9.78
C TYR A 196 20.27 -10.04 -9.55
N SER A 197 21.00 -10.18 -10.65
CA SER A 197 22.46 -10.23 -10.63
C SER A 197 23.08 -8.90 -10.21
N ASP A 198 24.32 -8.95 -9.71
CA ASP A 198 25.09 -7.75 -9.35
C ASP A 198 25.28 -6.79 -10.52
N GLN A 199 25.38 -7.33 -11.75
CA GLN A 199 25.52 -6.51 -12.95
C GLN A 199 24.23 -5.72 -13.22
N GLN A 200 23.07 -6.38 -13.14
CA GLN A 200 21.77 -5.72 -13.30
C GLN A 200 21.54 -4.67 -12.21
N LEU A 201 21.81 -5.02 -10.94
CA LEU A 201 21.73 -4.10 -9.82
C LEU A 201 22.61 -2.85 -10.05
N LYS A 202 23.86 -3.04 -10.48
CA LYS A 202 24.76 -1.92 -10.80
C LYS A 202 24.21 -1.02 -11.89
N GLN A 203 23.70 -1.61 -12.97
CA GLN A 203 23.13 -0.86 -14.08
C GLN A 203 21.91 -0.04 -13.61
N LEU A 204 20.96 -0.68 -12.93
CA LEU A 204 19.74 -0.05 -12.45
C LEU A 204 19.98 1.04 -11.40
N CYS A 205 20.91 0.83 -10.46
CA CYS A 205 21.32 1.87 -9.51
C CYS A 205 21.96 3.06 -10.23
N THR A 206 22.81 2.81 -11.23
CA THR A 206 23.45 3.87 -12.02
C THR A 206 22.41 4.70 -12.76
N ASP A 207 21.44 4.05 -13.40
CA ASP A 207 20.40 4.75 -14.16
C ASP A 207 19.45 5.50 -13.23
N ALA A 208 19.10 4.93 -12.08
CA ALA A 208 18.30 5.62 -11.08
C ALA A 208 19.01 6.88 -10.53
N LEU A 209 20.31 6.81 -10.24
CA LEU A 209 21.08 8.00 -9.83
C LEU A 209 21.08 9.08 -10.92
N LYS A 210 21.23 8.70 -12.20
CA LYS A 210 21.13 9.64 -13.33
C LYS A 210 19.75 10.28 -13.44
N SER A 211 18.69 9.54 -13.09
CA SER A 211 17.32 10.06 -13.03
C SER A 211 17.01 10.90 -11.79
N GLY A 212 17.98 11.12 -10.89
CA GLY A 212 17.83 11.98 -9.71
C GLY A 212 17.31 11.26 -8.46
N TRP A 213 17.27 9.93 -8.45
CA TRP A 213 16.88 9.17 -7.25
C TRP A 213 17.93 9.31 -6.13
N THR A 214 17.47 9.56 -4.92
CA THR A 214 18.32 9.75 -3.72
C THR A 214 18.00 8.78 -2.58
N LYS A 215 16.97 7.94 -2.75
CA LYS A 215 16.48 6.99 -1.74
C LYS A 215 16.23 5.63 -2.38
N PHE A 216 16.84 4.60 -1.82
CA PHE A 216 16.90 3.26 -2.42
C PHE A 216 16.53 2.21 -1.38
N LYS A 217 15.65 1.27 -1.75
CA LYS A 217 15.28 0.11 -0.93
C LYS A 217 15.85 -1.19 -1.52
N VAL A 218 16.36 -2.06 -0.67
CA VAL A 218 17.04 -3.32 -1.03
C VAL A 218 16.33 -4.50 -0.38
N LYS A 219 16.00 -5.53 -1.18
CA LYS A 219 15.49 -6.80 -0.64
C LYS A 219 16.61 -7.60 0.01
N VAL A 220 16.35 -8.08 1.22
CA VAL A 220 17.25 -8.87 2.08
C VAL A 220 16.51 -10.07 2.68
N GLY A 221 17.21 -10.99 3.35
CA GLY A 221 16.57 -12.02 4.20
C GLY A 221 16.73 -13.47 3.78
N ALA A 222 17.24 -13.74 2.58
CA ALA A 222 17.44 -15.12 2.13
C ALA A 222 18.80 -15.69 2.56
N ASP A 223 19.88 -14.92 2.41
CA ASP A 223 21.24 -15.30 2.78
C ASP A 223 22.02 -14.08 3.28
N LEU A 224 22.61 -14.20 4.47
CA LEU A 224 23.24 -13.06 5.14
C LEU A 224 24.48 -12.56 4.41
N GLU A 225 25.27 -13.44 3.80
CA GLU A 225 26.49 -13.05 3.11
C GLU A 225 26.17 -12.35 1.78
N ASP A 226 25.12 -12.80 1.09
CA ASP A 226 24.57 -12.10 -0.06
C ASP A 226 23.99 -10.73 0.31
N ASP A 227 23.26 -10.62 1.42
CA ASP A 227 22.75 -9.34 1.92
C ASP A 227 23.90 -8.36 2.21
N ILE A 228 24.94 -8.81 2.94
CA ILE A 228 26.14 -8.02 3.23
C ILE A 228 26.80 -7.56 1.92
N ARG A 229 26.98 -8.47 0.96
CA ARG A 229 27.60 -8.18 -0.34
C ARG A 229 26.78 -7.16 -1.15
N ARG A 230 25.46 -7.33 -1.23
CA ARG A 230 24.53 -6.46 -1.98
C ARG A 230 24.41 -5.09 -1.33
N CYS A 231 24.24 -5.02 0.00
CA CYS A 231 24.19 -3.75 0.73
C CYS A 231 25.52 -2.98 0.59
N ARG A 232 26.67 -3.66 0.67
CA ARG A 232 27.98 -3.05 0.42
C ARG A 232 28.07 -2.45 -0.97
N LEU A 233 27.67 -3.23 -1.98
CA LEU A 233 27.69 -2.80 -3.36
C LEU A 233 26.82 -1.56 -3.58
N ILE A 234 25.56 -1.59 -3.14
CA ILE A 234 24.64 -0.46 -3.29
C ILE A 234 25.15 0.76 -2.53
N ARG A 235 25.60 0.60 -1.29
CA ARG A 235 26.14 1.71 -0.49
C ARG A 235 27.34 2.38 -1.18
N GLN A 236 28.24 1.61 -1.79
CA GLN A 236 29.36 2.16 -2.57
C GLN A 236 28.88 2.96 -3.79
N MET A 237 27.81 2.54 -4.44
CA MET A 237 27.27 3.19 -5.63
C MET A 237 26.50 4.47 -5.31
N ILE A 238 25.59 4.42 -4.34
CA ILE A 238 24.73 5.56 -4.00
C ILE A 238 25.45 6.60 -3.12
N GLY A 239 26.60 6.23 -2.53
CA GLY A 239 27.37 7.09 -1.65
C GLY A 239 26.76 7.25 -0.25
N ALA A 240 27.44 8.02 0.61
CA ALA A 240 27.07 8.17 2.02
C ALA A 240 25.86 9.09 2.26
N ASN A 241 25.56 10.01 1.31
CA ASN A 241 24.53 11.03 1.48
C ASN A 241 23.14 10.54 1.04
N ASN A 242 23.07 9.53 0.18
CA ASN A 242 21.80 8.95 -0.26
C ASN A 242 21.26 7.95 0.76
N THR A 243 19.93 7.86 0.82
CA THR A 243 19.23 7.01 1.79
C THR A 243 19.20 5.57 1.31
N LEU A 244 19.52 4.64 2.22
CA LEU A 244 19.39 3.20 2.01
C LEU A 244 18.32 2.70 2.96
N MET A 245 17.44 1.84 2.49
CA MET A 245 16.48 1.09 3.30
C MET A 245 16.60 -0.39 2.92
N ILE A 246 16.24 -1.28 3.84
CA ILE A 246 16.25 -2.72 3.61
C ILE A 246 14.88 -3.30 3.95
N ASP A 247 14.53 -4.42 3.32
CA ASP A 247 13.20 -5.03 3.40
C ASP A 247 13.32 -6.55 3.37
N ALA A 248 12.79 -7.21 4.39
CA ALA A 248 12.92 -8.65 4.61
C ALA A 248 11.65 -9.44 4.31
N ASN A 249 10.53 -8.77 4.01
CA ASN A 249 9.25 -9.41 3.69
C ASN A 249 8.87 -10.54 4.66
N GLN A 250 8.92 -10.22 5.96
CA GLN A 250 8.39 -11.02 7.07
C GLN A 250 9.20 -12.28 7.40
N ARG A 251 10.42 -12.38 6.86
CA ARG A 251 11.18 -13.63 6.81
C ARG A 251 11.60 -14.20 8.17
N TRP A 252 11.83 -13.36 9.17
CA TRP A 252 12.53 -13.77 10.38
C TRP A 252 11.66 -13.78 11.63
N ASP A 253 12.07 -14.56 12.61
CA ASP A 253 11.63 -14.38 14.00
C ASP A 253 12.34 -13.16 14.64
N VAL A 254 11.83 -12.66 15.77
CA VAL A 254 12.34 -11.47 16.47
C VAL A 254 13.85 -11.50 16.74
N ALA A 255 14.36 -12.60 17.32
CA ALA A 255 15.78 -12.69 17.67
C ALA A 255 16.68 -12.77 16.43
N GLU A 256 16.23 -13.48 15.40
CA GLU A 256 16.93 -13.59 14.13
C GLU A 256 16.98 -12.23 13.43
N ALA A 257 15.85 -11.51 13.34
CA ALA A 257 15.78 -10.17 12.76
C ALA A 257 16.78 -9.20 13.43
N ILE A 258 16.83 -9.20 14.77
CA ILE A 258 17.78 -8.35 15.51
C ILE A 258 19.22 -8.72 15.16
N SER A 259 19.56 -10.00 15.20
CA SER A 259 20.91 -10.48 14.88
C SER A 259 21.30 -10.15 13.44
N TRP A 260 20.42 -10.41 12.48
CA TRP A 260 20.64 -10.22 11.06
C TRP A 260 20.83 -8.75 10.70
N VAL A 261 19.90 -7.89 11.12
CA VAL A 261 19.95 -6.45 10.82
C VAL A 261 21.14 -5.78 11.52
N SER A 262 21.54 -6.26 12.71
CA SER A 262 22.75 -5.78 13.38
C SER A 262 24.02 -5.99 12.55
N ARG A 263 24.09 -7.07 11.76
CA ARG A 263 25.21 -7.34 10.84
C ARG A 263 25.21 -6.41 9.62
N LEU A 264 24.07 -5.82 9.27
CA LEU A 264 23.93 -4.87 8.16
C LEU A 264 24.09 -3.40 8.61
N ALA A 265 24.26 -3.15 9.91
CA ALA A 265 24.34 -1.81 10.47
C ALA A 265 25.51 -0.97 9.91
N GLU A 266 26.61 -1.59 9.48
CA GLU A 266 27.74 -0.89 8.86
C GLU A 266 27.33 -0.10 7.60
N PHE A 267 26.25 -0.51 6.93
CA PHE A 267 25.73 0.15 5.72
C PHE A 267 24.74 1.29 6.02
N LYS A 268 24.43 1.53 7.30
CA LYS A 268 23.54 2.60 7.77
C LYS A 268 22.18 2.62 7.06
N PRO A 269 21.40 1.52 7.09
CA PRO A 269 20.03 1.57 6.60
C PRO A 269 19.20 2.49 7.50
N LEU A 270 18.32 3.30 6.90
CA LEU A 270 17.39 4.18 7.61
C LEU A 270 16.36 3.34 8.38
N TRP A 271 15.86 2.27 7.75
CA TRP A 271 14.97 1.31 8.39
C TRP A 271 15.16 -0.11 7.83
N ILE A 272 14.71 -1.10 8.61
CA ILE A 272 14.31 -2.43 8.14
C ILE A 272 12.79 -2.49 8.01
N GLU A 273 12.31 -2.94 6.86
CA GLU A 273 10.90 -3.11 6.55
C GLU A 273 10.48 -4.57 6.69
N GLU A 274 9.31 -4.79 7.30
CA GLU A 274 8.71 -6.10 7.60
C GLU A 274 9.75 -7.13 8.09
N PRO A 275 10.44 -6.89 9.22
CA PRO A 275 11.45 -7.83 9.71
C PRO A 275 10.86 -9.17 10.14
N THR A 276 9.57 -9.21 10.48
CA THR A 276 8.85 -10.40 10.97
C THR A 276 7.38 -10.37 10.53
N SER A 277 6.58 -11.33 10.97
CA SER A 277 5.14 -11.43 10.67
C SER A 277 4.41 -10.09 10.80
N PRO A 278 3.55 -9.71 9.83
CA PRO A 278 2.85 -8.43 9.83
C PRO A 278 1.84 -8.29 10.98
N ASP A 279 1.57 -9.38 11.69
CA ASP A 279 0.65 -9.45 12.82
C ASP A 279 1.34 -9.32 14.18
N ASP A 280 2.67 -9.46 14.21
CA ASP A 280 3.43 -9.43 15.45
C ASP A 280 3.79 -7.99 15.83
N ILE A 281 2.80 -7.25 16.31
CA ILE A 281 2.95 -5.86 16.78
C ILE A 281 4.03 -5.78 17.89
N LEU A 282 4.02 -6.74 18.83
CA LEU A 282 4.96 -6.75 19.95
C LEU A 282 6.37 -7.16 19.51
N GLY A 283 6.49 -8.07 18.55
CA GLY A 283 7.76 -8.43 17.90
C GLY A 283 8.37 -7.24 17.18
N HIS A 284 7.59 -6.51 16.37
CA HIS A 284 8.04 -5.27 15.74
C HIS A 284 8.53 -4.23 16.77
N ALA A 285 7.80 -4.06 17.89
CA ALA A 285 8.22 -3.16 18.97
C ALA A 285 9.53 -3.61 19.64
N ALA A 286 9.71 -4.91 19.87
CA ALA A 286 10.93 -5.48 20.43
C ALA A 286 12.14 -5.29 19.49
N ILE A 287 11.96 -5.56 18.20
CA ILE A 287 12.99 -5.36 17.16
C ILE A 287 13.36 -3.87 17.08
N SER A 288 12.36 -2.98 17.04
CA SER A 288 12.57 -1.53 16.99
C SER A 288 13.40 -1.04 18.17
N LYS A 289 13.06 -1.46 19.39
CA LYS A 289 13.80 -1.10 20.61
C LYS A 289 15.25 -1.60 20.57
N ALA A 290 15.49 -2.80 20.04
CA ALA A 290 16.83 -3.39 19.96
C ALA A 290 17.71 -2.74 18.89
N LEU A 291 17.11 -2.27 17.78
CA LEU A 291 17.83 -1.64 16.66
C LEU A 291 18.02 -0.13 16.82
N ALA A 292 17.25 0.54 17.68
CA ALA A 292 17.38 1.97 17.94
C ALA A 292 18.81 2.44 18.32
N PRO A 293 19.59 1.72 19.16
CA PRO A 293 20.98 2.08 19.44
C PRO A 293 21.92 2.03 18.21
N LEU A 294 21.54 1.29 17.17
CA LEU A 294 22.26 1.23 15.89
C LEU A 294 21.80 2.32 14.91
N GLY A 295 20.81 3.13 15.28
CA GLY A 295 20.24 4.18 14.44
C GLY A 295 19.36 3.65 13.30
N ILE A 296 18.82 2.44 13.43
CA ILE A 296 18.01 1.79 12.40
C ILE A 296 16.54 1.77 12.86
N GLY A 297 15.66 2.37 12.06
CA GLY A 297 14.21 2.33 12.29
C GLY A 297 13.58 0.99 11.89
N VAL A 298 12.30 0.81 12.20
CA VAL A 298 11.49 -0.33 11.76
C VAL A 298 10.27 0.20 11.04
N ALA A 299 9.98 -0.33 9.85
CA ALA A 299 8.79 -0.06 9.06
C ALA A 299 7.98 -1.35 8.84
N THR A 300 6.66 -1.22 8.77
CA THR A 300 5.72 -2.31 8.42
C THR A 300 4.42 -1.67 7.95
N GLY A 301 3.57 -2.41 7.22
CA GLY A 301 2.27 -1.86 6.81
C GLY A 301 1.66 -2.48 5.56
N GLU A 302 2.45 -2.98 4.62
CA GLU A 302 1.93 -3.41 3.32
C GLU A 302 0.98 -4.61 3.41
N GLN A 303 1.12 -5.45 4.44
CA GLN A 303 0.23 -6.56 4.75
C GLN A 303 -0.47 -6.42 6.12
N VAL A 304 -0.44 -5.23 6.73
CA VAL A 304 -1.17 -4.99 7.98
C VAL A 304 -2.67 -5.10 7.68
N ARG A 305 -3.33 -6.00 8.40
CA ARG A 305 -4.78 -6.20 8.30
C ARG A 305 -5.50 -4.96 8.85
N ALA A 306 -6.67 -4.65 8.29
CA ALA A 306 -7.55 -3.63 8.86
C ALA A 306 -8.12 -4.08 10.23
#